data_AF-H5Y976-F1
#
_entry.id   AF-H5Y976-F1
#
_cell.length_a   1.000
_cell.length_b   1.000
_cell.length_c   1.000
_cell.angle_alpha   90.00
_cell.angle_beta   90.00
_cell.angle_gamma   90.00
#
_symmetry.space_group_name_H-M   'P 1'
#
loop_
_entity.id
_entity.type
_entity.pdbx_description
1 polymer ?
#
loop_
_entity_poly.entity_id
_entity_poly.type
_entity_poly.pdbx_seq_one_letter_code
_entity_poly.pdbx_strand_id
1 'polypeptide(L)'
;MIRFSSLLLISFPIICTPAAADEMKIQFTFGPPRPCTTVFPNPEIKLKSVPPGTRTIVVKFRREKNYEMGGQEIPFPSDNIVKPESLRTWGPCNSGLYTYEIIAKSSTGAALAKAEWSEPYPP
;
A
#
# COMPACT_ATOMS: atom_id res chain seq x y z
N MET A 1 72.99 -8.56 2.82
CA MET A 1 71.88 -7.70 3.31
C MET A 1 70.67 -7.99 2.44
N ILE A 2 69.66 -8.67 2.96
CA ILE A 2 68.48 -9.11 2.18
C ILE A 2 67.27 -8.33 2.72
N ARG A 3 66.69 -7.45 1.90
CA ARG A 3 65.49 -6.68 2.24
C ARG A 3 64.25 -7.51 1.92
N PHE A 4 63.58 -8.00 2.94
CA PHE A 4 62.23 -8.55 2.84
C PHE A 4 61.23 -7.38 2.71
N SER A 5 60.62 -7.21 1.55
CA SER A 5 59.45 -6.34 1.37
C SER A 5 58.19 -7.15 1.64
N SER A 6 57.61 -6.98 2.83
CA SER A 6 56.30 -7.53 3.19
C SER A 6 55.20 -6.74 2.46
N LEU A 7 54.61 -7.34 1.44
CA LEU A 7 53.37 -6.87 0.80
C LEU A 7 52.19 -7.21 1.72
N LEU A 8 51.71 -6.22 2.47
CA LEU A 8 50.49 -6.32 3.26
C LEU A 8 49.27 -6.29 2.30
N LEU A 9 48.63 -7.44 2.10
CA LEU A 9 47.36 -7.55 1.38
C LEU A 9 46.24 -7.02 2.28
N ILE A 10 45.78 -5.79 2.02
CA ILE A 10 44.64 -5.17 2.70
C ILE A 10 43.36 -5.70 2.03
N SER A 11 42.69 -6.65 2.68
CA SER A 11 41.37 -7.15 2.32
C SER A 11 40.29 -6.15 2.75
N PHE A 12 39.74 -5.40 1.78
CA PHE A 12 38.58 -4.53 2.00
C PHE A 12 37.30 -5.40 2.12
N PRO A 13 36.54 -5.33 3.22
CA PRO A 13 35.24 -5.98 3.29
C PRO A 13 34.25 -5.23 2.38
N ILE A 14 33.65 -5.95 1.44
CA ILE A 14 32.56 -5.46 0.61
C ILE A 14 31.33 -5.34 1.53
N ILE A 15 31.01 -4.12 1.95
CA ILE A 15 29.77 -3.82 2.67
C ILE A 15 28.63 -3.84 1.64
N CYS A 16 27.92 -4.96 1.56
CA CYS A 16 26.72 -5.08 0.75
C CYS A 16 25.56 -4.42 1.51
N THR A 17 25.22 -3.18 1.16
CA THR A 17 24.01 -2.54 1.68
C THR A 17 22.79 -3.18 1.01
N PRO A 18 21.79 -3.67 1.76
CA PRO A 18 20.55 -4.10 1.16
C PRO A 18 19.92 -2.89 0.46
N ALA A 19 19.61 -3.03 -0.82
CA ALA A 19 18.83 -2.04 -1.55
C ALA A 19 17.48 -1.91 -0.84
N ALA A 20 17.26 -0.77 -0.16
CA ALA A 20 15.98 -0.46 0.43
C ALA A 20 14.96 -0.33 -0.71
N ALA A 21 14.17 -1.37 -0.93
CA ALA A 21 13.00 -1.27 -1.76
C ALA A 21 12.09 -0.20 -1.13
N ASP A 22 11.62 0.76 -1.95
CA ASP A 22 10.71 1.81 -1.47
C ASP A 22 9.45 1.15 -0.92
N GLU A 23 9.05 1.57 0.28
CA GLU A 23 7.90 1.01 0.97
C GLU A 23 6.63 1.31 0.16
N MET A 24 5.76 0.30 0.03
CA MET A 24 4.48 0.46 -0.64
C MET A 24 3.68 1.57 0.05
N LYS A 25 3.15 2.50 -0.74
CA LYS A 25 2.36 3.64 -0.27
C LYS A 25 1.05 3.71 -1.03
N ILE A 26 0.04 4.26 -0.38
CA ILE A 26 -1.22 4.61 -1.03
C ILE A 26 -1.59 6.05 -0.69
N GLN A 27 -2.36 6.67 -1.57
CA GLN A 27 -2.92 7.99 -1.33
C GLN A 27 -4.31 8.07 -1.96
N PHE A 28 -5.23 8.72 -1.27
CA PHE A 28 -6.53 9.08 -1.81
C PHE A 28 -6.97 10.39 -1.18
N THR A 29 -8.05 10.96 -1.71
CA THR A 29 -8.76 12.06 -1.09
C THR A 29 -10.24 11.85 -1.34
N PHE A 30 -11.08 12.16 -0.34
CA PHE A 30 -12.51 12.14 -0.57
C PHE A 30 -12.92 13.28 -1.51
N GLY A 31 -13.87 12.99 -2.40
CA GLY A 31 -14.56 14.02 -3.15
C GLY A 31 -15.55 14.80 -2.27
N PRO A 32 -16.45 15.59 -2.87
CA PRO A 32 -17.52 16.25 -2.13
C PRO A 32 -18.35 15.22 -1.35
N PRO A 33 -18.91 15.61 -0.18
CA PRO A 33 -19.74 14.73 0.62
C PRO A 33 -20.93 14.23 -0.20
N ARG A 34 -21.32 12.99 0.04
CA ARG A 34 -22.43 12.31 -0.63
C ARG A 34 -23.39 11.78 0.43
N PRO A 35 -24.69 11.63 0.11
CA PRO A 35 -25.63 10.99 1.02
C PRO A 35 -25.14 9.60 1.44
N CYS A 36 -25.46 9.23 2.67
CA CYS A 36 -25.21 7.88 3.19
C CYS A 36 -25.90 6.85 2.28
N THR A 37 -25.10 5.99 1.66
CA THR A 37 -25.54 4.95 0.73
C THR A 37 -24.95 3.61 1.13
N THR A 38 -25.71 2.53 0.91
CA THR A 38 -25.27 1.17 1.26
C THR A 38 -24.14 0.67 0.36
N VAL A 39 -24.06 1.19 -0.87
CA VAL A 39 -22.96 0.94 -1.80
C VAL A 39 -22.33 2.28 -2.12
N PHE A 40 -21.19 2.55 -1.51
CA PHE A 40 -20.49 3.81 -1.69
C PHE A 40 -19.40 3.69 -2.75
N PRO A 41 -19.33 4.63 -3.70
CA PRO A 41 -18.26 4.66 -4.68
C PRO A 41 -16.96 5.04 -3.97
N ASN A 42 -16.00 4.10 -3.90
CA ASN A 42 -14.68 4.39 -3.37
C ASN A 42 -14.03 5.58 -4.11
N PRO A 43 -13.19 6.38 -3.45
CA PRO A 43 -12.39 7.38 -4.13
C PRO A 43 -11.37 6.71 -5.05
N GLU A 44 -10.75 7.49 -5.92
CA GLU A 44 -9.53 7.06 -6.59
C GLU A 44 -8.42 6.83 -5.56
N ILE A 45 -7.85 5.63 -5.52
CA ILE A 45 -6.72 5.30 -4.63
C ILE A 45 -5.49 5.04 -5.50
N LYS A 46 -4.49 5.91 -5.36
CA LYS A 46 -3.21 5.79 -6.06
C LYS A 46 -2.28 4.89 -5.26
N LEU A 47 -1.68 3.91 -5.93
CA LEU A 47 -0.69 3.02 -5.35
C LEU A 47 0.71 3.45 -5.82
N LYS A 48 1.69 3.39 -4.93
CA LYS A 48 3.10 3.67 -5.23
C LYS A 48 3.98 2.57 -4.65
N SER A 49 5.04 2.23 -5.38
CA SER A 49 6.06 1.26 -4.95
C SER A 49 5.46 -0.11 -4.61
N VAL A 50 4.51 -0.58 -5.44
CA VAL A 50 3.89 -1.90 -5.28
C VAL A 50 4.92 -2.98 -5.61
N PRO A 51 5.10 -4.02 -4.77
CA PRO A 51 6.10 -5.06 -5.00
C PRO A 51 5.90 -5.79 -6.34
N PRO A 52 6.99 -6.11 -7.06
CA PRO A 52 6.91 -6.94 -8.26
C PRO A 52 6.32 -8.32 -7.91
N GLY A 53 5.56 -8.87 -8.85
CA GLY A 53 4.88 -10.16 -8.65
C GLY A 53 3.52 -10.07 -7.94
N THR A 54 3.06 -8.86 -7.61
CA THR A 54 1.69 -8.62 -7.12
C THR A 54 0.68 -8.98 -8.21
N ARG A 55 -0.36 -9.74 -7.85
CA ARG A 55 -1.43 -10.22 -8.75
C ARG A 55 -2.81 -9.78 -8.30
N THR A 56 -3.05 -9.82 -7.00
CA THR A 56 -4.29 -9.30 -6.40
C THR A 56 -3.94 -8.32 -5.30
N ILE A 57 -4.90 -7.47 -4.97
CA ILE A 57 -4.85 -6.59 -3.81
C ILE A 57 -6.11 -6.81 -2.98
N VAL A 58 -5.95 -6.88 -1.66
CA VAL A 58 -7.07 -6.82 -0.72
C VAL A 58 -7.19 -5.38 -0.26
N VAL A 59 -8.32 -4.76 -0.53
CA VAL A 59 -8.64 -3.41 -0.07
C VAL A 59 -9.61 -3.53 1.10
N LYS A 60 -9.27 -2.96 2.25
CA LYS A 60 -10.15 -2.85 3.40
C LYS A 60 -10.46 -1.40 3.67
N PHE A 61 -11.70 -1.12 4.05
CA PHE A 61 -12.17 0.20 4.42
C PHE A 61 -12.67 0.17 5.86
N ARG A 62 -12.24 1.13 6.67
CA ARG A 62 -12.64 1.21 8.09
C ARG A 62 -12.80 2.64 8.56
N ARG A 63 -13.66 2.80 9.56
CA ARG A 63 -13.71 4.00 10.42
C ARG A 63 -13.00 3.64 11.71
N GLU A 64 -11.99 4.42 12.10
CA GLU A 64 -11.18 4.12 13.30
C GLU A 64 -10.55 2.71 13.24
N LYS A 65 -9.89 2.24 14.31
CA LYS A 65 -9.11 0.98 14.27
C LYS A 65 -9.98 -0.29 14.24
N ASN A 66 -11.24 -0.20 14.70
CA ASN A 66 -12.05 -1.37 15.02
C ASN A 66 -13.42 -1.44 14.31
N TYR A 67 -13.76 -0.48 13.43
CA TYR A 67 -15.04 -0.51 12.69
C TYR A 67 -14.79 -0.76 11.21
N GLU A 68 -14.77 -2.03 10.81
CA GLU A 68 -14.66 -2.45 9.42
C GLU A 68 -15.94 -2.12 8.65
N MET A 69 -15.79 -1.39 7.56
CA MET A 69 -16.88 -0.93 6.69
C MET A 69 -16.93 -1.71 5.37
N GLY A 70 -16.26 -2.85 5.36
CA GLY A 70 -16.12 -3.75 4.23
C GLY A 70 -14.76 -3.65 3.56
N GLY A 71 -14.64 -4.42 2.51
CA GLY A 71 -13.42 -4.58 1.75
C GLY A 71 -13.66 -5.57 0.63
N GLN A 72 -12.72 -5.62 -0.29
CA GLN A 72 -12.80 -6.47 -1.46
C GLN A 72 -11.40 -6.88 -1.90
N GLU A 73 -11.24 -8.14 -2.29
CA GLU A 73 -10.08 -8.58 -3.05
C GLU A 73 -10.36 -8.37 -4.55
N ILE A 74 -9.46 -7.64 -5.22
CA ILE A 74 -9.57 -7.34 -6.65
C ILE A 74 -8.25 -7.66 -7.37
N PRO A 75 -8.28 -7.89 -8.70
CA PRO A 75 -7.06 -7.95 -9.50
C PRO A 75 -6.24 -6.68 -9.33
N PHE A 76 -4.92 -6.83 -9.29
CA PHE A 76 -4.02 -5.67 -9.21
C PHE A 76 -4.16 -4.79 -10.47
N PRO A 77 -4.50 -3.50 -10.33
CA PRO A 77 -4.71 -2.62 -11.48
C PRO A 77 -3.38 -2.29 -12.19
N SER A 78 -3.36 -2.41 -13.51
CA SER A 78 -2.15 -2.21 -14.33
C SER A 78 -1.64 -0.77 -14.33
N ASP A 79 -2.50 0.20 -14.05
CA ASP A 79 -2.18 1.64 -13.97
C ASP A 79 -1.82 2.10 -12.55
N ASN A 80 -1.72 1.18 -11.58
CA ASN A 80 -1.51 1.49 -10.16
C ASN A 80 -2.61 2.38 -9.56
N ILE A 81 -3.83 2.31 -10.09
CA ILE A 81 -4.96 3.11 -9.61
C ILE A 81 -6.14 2.18 -9.32
N VAL A 82 -6.62 2.19 -8.07
CA VAL A 82 -7.94 1.65 -7.75
C VAL A 82 -8.96 2.68 -8.19
N LYS A 83 -9.64 2.38 -9.31
CA LYS A 83 -10.59 3.31 -9.92
C LYS A 83 -11.80 3.55 -9.01
N PRO A 84 -12.46 4.70 -9.12
CA PRO A 84 -13.75 4.91 -8.49
C PRO A 84 -14.74 3.80 -8.86
N GLU A 85 -15.65 3.46 -7.95
CA GLU A 85 -16.71 2.45 -8.16
C GLU A 85 -16.23 1.02 -8.40
N SER A 86 -14.92 0.74 -8.26
CA SER A 86 -14.38 -0.61 -8.41
C SER A 86 -14.53 -1.48 -7.16
N LEU A 87 -14.82 -0.87 -6.01
CA LEU A 87 -15.03 -1.55 -4.74
C LEU A 87 -16.49 -1.48 -4.31
N ARG A 88 -16.97 -2.55 -3.67
CA ARG A 88 -18.26 -2.59 -2.98
C ARG A 88 -18.04 -2.50 -1.48
N THR A 89 -18.11 -1.29 -0.93
CA THR A 89 -17.99 -1.04 0.51
C THR A 89 -19.16 -0.19 1.03
N TRP A 90 -19.37 -0.23 2.34
CA TRP A 90 -20.26 0.72 2.99
C TRP A 90 -19.59 2.11 3.00
N GLY A 91 -20.40 3.14 2.78
CA GLY A 91 -19.92 4.51 2.73
C GLY A 91 -19.76 5.19 4.07
N PRO A 92 -18.90 6.21 4.15
CA PRO A 92 -18.94 7.16 5.25
C PRO A 92 -20.32 7.85 5.29
N CYS A 93 -21.04 7.70 6.40
CA CYS A 93 -22.33 8.36 6.64
C CYS A 93 -22.21 9.56 7.58
N ASN A 94 -21.08 9.69 8.27
CA ASN A 94 -20.78 10.76 9.20
C ASN A 94 -19.40 11.32 8.86
N SER A 95 -19.16 12.59 9.21
CA SER A 95 -17.79 13.12 9.23
C SER A 95 -16.91 12.32 10.19
N GLY A 96 -15.61 12.28 9.89
CA GLY A 96 -14.63 11.55 10.69
C GLY A 96 -13.45 11.07 9.88
N LEU A 97 -12.50 10.42 10.54
CA LEU A 97 -11.32 9.86 9.90
C LEU A 97 -11.60 8.44 9.40
N TYR A 98 -11.36 8.22 8.11
CA TYR A 98 -11.55 6.93 7.46
C TYR A 98 -10.23 6.45 6.86
N THR A 99 -10.00 5.15 6.95
CA THR A 99 -8.75 4.52 6.51
C THR A 99 -9.03 3.50 5.43
N TYR A 100 -8.27 3.58 4.34
CA TYR A 100 -8.08 2.45 3.44
C TYR A 100 -6.79 1.73 3.81
N GLU A 101 -6.85 0.40 3.94
CA GLU A 101 -5.69 -0.50 4.03
C GLU A 101 -5.65 -1.33 2.75
N ILE A 102 -4.49 -1.40 2.09
CA ILE A 102 -4.26 -2.25 0.94
C ILE A 102 -3.17 -3.26 1.25
N ILE A 103 -3.47 -4.54 1.01
CA ILE A 103 -2.52 -5.65 1.12
C ILE A 103 -2.27 -6.19 -0.29
N ALA A 104 -1.03 -6.11 -0.76
CA ALA A 104 -0.60 -6.70 -2.03
C ALA A 104 -0.33 -8.20 -1.88
N LYS A 105 -0.85 -9.02 -2.79
CA LYS A 105 -0.70 -10.48 -2.76
C LYS A 105 -0.08 -11.02 -4.05
N SER A 106 0.73 -12.07 -3.92
CA SER A 106 1.29 -12.84 -5.04
C SER A 106 0.24 -13.76 -5.70
N SER A 107 0.63 -14.45 -6.77
CA SER A 107 -0.20 -15.51 -7.40
C SER A 107 -0.49 -16.69 -6.47
N THR A 108 0.32 -16.90 -5.42
CA THR A 108 0.09 -17.95 -4.42
C THR A 108 -0.80 -17.47 -3.27
N GLY A 109 -1.23 -16.21 -3.29
CA GLY A 109 -2.00 -15.58 -2.21
C GLY A 109 -1.15 -15.06 -1.05
N ALA A 110 0.17 -15.20 -1.11
CA ALA A 110 1.07 -14.69 -0.07
C ALA A 110 1.09 -13.16 -0.05
N ALA A 111 0.99 -12.56 1.14
CA ALA A 111 1.10 -11.12 1.29
C ALA A 111 2.54 -10.66 1.05
N LEU A 112 2.71 -9.69 0.15
CA LEU A 112 4.00 -9.13 -0.26
C LEU A 112 4.29 -7.79 0.41
N ALA A 113 3.25 -6.96 0.58
CA ALA A 113 3.34 -5.67 1.25
C ALA A 113 1.98 -5.23 1.75
N LYS A 114 1.98 -4.22 2.62
CA LYS A 114 0.80 -3.57 3.16
C LYS A 114 1.02 -2.06 3.22
N ALA A 115 0.00 -1.30 2.92
CA ALA A 115 -0.01 0.15 3.04
C ALA A 115 -1.36 0.64 3.58
N GLU A 116 -1.35 1.72 4.34
CA GLU A 116 -2.58 2.37 4.78
C GLU A 116 -2.48 3.89 4.64
N TRP A 117 -3.63 4.51 4.41
CA TRP A 117 -3.76 5.97 4.36
C TRP A 117 -5.10 6.37 4.97
N SER A 118 -5.12 7.49 5.67
CA SER A 118 -6.32 7.98 6.34
C SER A 118 -6.64 9.40 5.88
N GLU A 119 -7.90 9.65 5.58
CA GLU A 119 -8.39 10.98 5.19
C GLU A 119 -9.65 11.32 6.00
N PRO A 120 -9.81 12.60 6.39
CA PRO A 120 -11.06 13.07 6.95
C PRO A 120 -12.14 13.08 5.85
N TYR A 121 -13.30 12.49 6.15
CA TYR A 121 -14.50 12.68 5.34
C TYR A 121 -15.15 14.01 5.71
N PRO A 122 -15.47 14.86 4.71
CA PRO A 122 -16.08 16.17 4.96
C PRO A 122 -17.43 16.06 5.69
N PRO A 123 -17.82 17.10 6.44
CA PRO A 123 -19.15 17.21 7.05
C PRO A 123 -20.27 17.30 6.01
#